data_AF-A0A550CEW1-F1
#
_entry.id   AF-A0A550CEW1-F1
#
_cell.length_a   1.000
_cell.length_b   1.000
_cell.length_c   1.000
_cell.angle_alpha   90.00
_cell.angle_beta   90.00
_cell.angle_gamma   90.00
#
_symmetry.space_group_name_H-M   'P 1'
#
loop_
_entity.id
_entity.type
_entity.pdbx_description
1 polymer ?
#
loop_
_entity_poly.entity_id
_entity_poly.type
_entity_poly.pdbx_seq_one_letter_code
_entity_poly.pdbx_strand_id
1 'polypeptide(L)'
;MSQVSRVACHALDRAGSLSDIRKVALCVRHRLRNHWVADELKRLVMRKESLSAADIALAGLNTSASIAGARERLLSSLLSAERTRRRIPPSCGPGAKCSQCNRTATCDMGCMYAIRRGLTYV
;
A
#
# COMPACT_ATOMS: atom_id res chain seq x y z
N MET A 1 -19.97 30.92 9.52
CA MET A 1 -18.89 31.01 8.51
C MET A 1 -18.53 29.70 7.79
N SER A 2 -18.97 28.51 8.26
CA SER A 2 -18.58 27.22 7.66
C SER A 2 -19.05 27.01 6.20
N GLN A 3 -20.20 27.56 5.82
CA GLN A 3 -20.76 27.40 4.48
C GLN A 3 -19.95 28.15 3.41
N VAL A 4 -19.47 29.35 3.70
CA VAL A 4 -18.61 30.13 2.79
C VAL A 4 -17.30 29.41 2.54
N SER A 5 -16.64 28.90 3.58
CA SER A 5 -15.40 28.13 3.43
C SER A 5 -15.61 26.86 2.58
N ARG A 6 -16.75 26.19 2.73
CA ARG A 6 -17.07 24.99 1.95
C ARG A 6 -17.28 25.29 0.47
N VAL A 7 -18.02 26.36 0.16
CA VAL A 7 -18.24 26.81 -1.23
C VAL A 7 -16.92 27.25 -1.86
N ALA A 8 -16.10 28.02 -1.14
CA ALA A 8 -14.79 28.46 -1.61
C ALA A 8 -13.84 27.29 -1.87
N CYS A 9 -13.75 26.32 -0.95
CA CYS A 9 -12.93 25.12 -1.13
C CYS A 9 -13.40 24.31 -2.34
N HIS A 10 -14.72 24.16 -2.52
CA HIS A 10 -15.27 23.45 -3.68
C HIS A 10 -15.01 24.20 -5.00
N ALA A 11 -15.08 25.53 -5.02
CA ALA A 11 -14.76 26.32 -6.20
C ALA A 11 -13.28 26.20 -6.59
N LEU A 12 -12.37 26.29 -5.61
CA LEU A 12 -10.93 26.11 -5.81
C LEU A 12 -10.58 24.70 -6.30
N ASP A 13 -11.27 23.69 -5.78
CA ASP A 13 -11.12 22.30 -6.19
C ASP A 13 -11.53 22.09 -7.65
N ARG A 14 -12.69 22.63 -8.06
CA ARG A 14 -13.12 22.58 -9.46
C ARG A 14 -12.20 23.34 -10.41
N ALA A 15 -11.53 24.37 -9.91
CA ALA A 15 -10.53 25.09 -10.68
C ALA A 15 -9.20 24.32 -10.83
N GLY A 16 -9.02 23.18 -10.16
CA GLY A 16 -7.80 22.37 -10.24
C GLY A 16 -6.55 23.04 -9.64
N SER A 17 -6.73 24.10 -8.85
CA SER A 17 -5.63 24.95 -8.36
C SER A 17 -5.01 24.47 -7.03
N LEU A 18 -5.60 23.45 -6.42
CA LEU A 18 -5.17 22.92 -5.12
C LEU A 18 -4.45 21.58 -5.28
N SER A 19 -3.22 21.52 -4.77
CA SER A 19 -2.51 20.26 -4.56
C SER A 19 -3.18 19.43 -3.45
N ASP A 20 -2.95 18.12 -3.44
CA ASP A 20 -3.53 17.20 -2.45
C ASP A 20 -3.26 17.67 -1.00
N ILE A 21 -2.03 18.12 -0.71
CA ILE A 21 -1.68 18.62 0.63
C ILE A 21 -2.44 19.90 1.01
N ARG A 22 -2.70 20.80 0.05
CA ARG A 22 -3.49 22.01 0.27
C ARG A 22 -4.94 21.67 0.57
N LYS A 23 -5.51 20.69 -0.14
CA LYS A 23 -6.89 20.22 0.11
C LYS A 23 -7.00 19.64 1.53
N VAL A 24 -6.07 18.78 1.94
CA VAL A 24 -6.04 18.24 3.31
C VAL A 24 -5.88 19.35 4.35
N ALA A 25 -4.96 20.29 4.14
CA ALA A 25 -4.74 21.41 5.05
C ALA A 25 -6.00 22.29 5.21
N LEU A 26 -6.69 22.60 4.10
CA LEU A 26 -7.95 23.35 4.11
C LEU A 26 -9.07 22.57 4.83
N CYS A 27 -9.14 21.26 4.61
CA CYS A 27 -10.11 20.38 5.28
C CYS A 27 -9.93 20.42 6.80
N VAL A 28 -8.70 20.31 7.28
CA VAL A 28 -8.38 20.38 8.73
C VAL A 28 -8.68 21.78 9.27
N ARG A 29 -8.22 22.83 8.58
CA ARG A 29 -8.37 24.23 9.03
C ARG A 29 -9.83 24.66 9.13
N HIS A 30 -10.67 24.26 8.18
CA HIS A 30 -12.08 24.64 8.14
C HIS A 30 -13.03 23.56 8.69
N ARG A 31 -12.48 22.48 9.28
CA ARG A 31 -13.25 21.33 9.81
C ARG A 31 -14.28 20.81 8.82
N LEU A 32 -13.86 20.67 7.56
CA LEU A 32 -14.70 20.11 6.51
C LEU A 32 -14.89 18.61 6.75
N ARG A 33 -15.93 18.03 6.16
CA ARG A 33 -16.18 16.59 6.31
C ARG A 33 -15.07 15.79 5.62
N ASN A 34 -14.50 14.83 6.33
CA ASN A 34 -13.34 14.02 5.91
C ASN A 34 -13.50 13.32 4.56
N HIS A 35 -14.73 13.04 4.11
CA HIS A 35 -14.98 12.39 2.82
C HIS A 35 -14.50 13.22 1.63
N TRP A 36 -14.40 14.55 1.76
CA TRP A 36 -14.00 15.42 0.65
C TRP A 36 -12.52 15.27 0.28
N VAL A 37 -11.67 14.86 1.22
CA VAL A 37 -10.22 14.72 1.01
C VAL A 37 -9.74 13.28 1.14
N ALA A 38 -10.64 12.31 1.12
CA ALA A 38 -10.31 10.91 1.33
C ALA A 38 -9.35 10.39 0.24
N ASP A 39 -9.61 10.74 -1.02
CA ASP A 39 -8.79 10.31 -2.15
C ASP A 39 -7.44 11.04 -2.16
N GLU A 40 -7.43 12.33 -1.87
CA GLU A 40 -6.23 13.16 -1.69
C GLU A 40 -5.33 12.59 -0.58
N LEU A 41 -5.93 12.23 0.56
CA LEU A 41 -5.20 11.67 1.69
C LEU A 41 -4.61 10.30 1.31
N LYS A 42 -5.39 9.47 0.61
CA LYS A 42 -4.90 8.19 0.09
C LYS A 42 -3.71 8.40 -0.86
N ARG A 43 -3.81 9.35 -1.79
CA ARG A 43 -2.70 9.70 -2.70
C ARG A 43 -1.47 10.20 -1.94
N LEU A 44 -1.62 11.05 -0.94
CA LEU A 44 -0.51 11.54 -0.10
C LEU A 44 0.16 10.42 0.69
N VAL A 45 -0.61 9.48 1.22
CA VAL A 45 -0.08 8.32 1.94
C VAL A 45 0.63 7.34 1.00
N MET A 46 0.14 7.19 -0.24
CA MET A 46 0.77 6.31 -1.24
C MET A 46 1.92 6.98 -2.01
N ARG A 47 2.11 8.29 -1.85
CA ARG A 47 3.15 9.06 -2.56
C ARG A 47 4.54 8.52 -2.23
N LYS A 48 5.44 8.49 -3.22
CA LYS A 48 6.84 8.09 -3.03
C LYS A 48 7.66 9.18 -2.35
N GLU A 49 7.45 10.43 -2.74
CA GLU A 49 8.16 11.59 -2.22
C GLU A 49 7.78 11.87 -0.76
N SER A 50 8.77 12.23 0.06
CA SER A 50 8.57 12.70 1.44
C SER A 50 7.78 14.02 1.46
N LEU A 51 7.20 14.37 2.61
CA LEU A 51 6.60 15.69 2.80
C LEU A 51 7.73 16.73 2.86
N SER A 52 7.63 17.79 2.06
CA SER A 52 8.59 18.88 2.10
C SER A 52 8.40 19.75 3.34
N ALA A 53 9.38 20.58 3.69
CA ALA A 53 9.22 21.56 4.78
C ALA A 53 8.04 22.51 4.53
N ALA A 54 7.80 22.89 3.26
CA ALA A 54 6.66 23.69 2.86
C ALA A 54 5.32 22.96 3.08
N ASP A 55 5.26 21.65 2.76
CA ASP A 55 4.08 20.81 3.02
C ASP A 55 3.78 20.75 4.52
N ILE A 56 4.81 20.59 5.35
CA ILE A 56 4.67 20.49 6.81
C ILE A 56 4.20 21.82 7.40
N ALA A 57 4.78 22.94 6.96
CA ALA A 57 4.35 24.27 7.39
C ALA A 57 2.89 24.56 7.02
N LEU A 58 2.46 24.09 5.84
CA LEU A 58 1.10 24.30 5.35
C LEU A 58 0.05 23.46 6.10
N ALA A 59 0.31 22.16 6.27
CA ALA A 59 -0.62 21.23 6.91
C ALA A 59 -0.58 21.32 8.45
N GLY A 60 0.53 21.79 9.01
CA GLY A 60 0.79 21.79 10.44
C GLY A 60 1.39 20.47 10.93
N LEU A 61 2.03 20.54 12.10
CA LEU A 61 2.78 19.42 12.68
C LEU A 61 1.90 18.18 12.92
N ASN A 62 0.73 18.35 13.54
CA ASN A 62 -0.15 17.23 13.91
C ASN A 62 -0.66 16.46 12.68
N THR A 63 -1.09 17.18 11.65
CA THR A 63 -1.56 16.58 10.40
C THR A 63 -0.42 15.89 9.67
N SER A 64 0.75 16.53 9.60
CA SER A 64 1.94 15.96 8.96
C SER A 64 2.43 14.69 9.66
N ALA A 65 2.46 14.69 10.99
CA ALA A 65 2.80 13.52 11.81
C ALA A 65 1.80 12.38 11.60
N SER A 66 0.50 12.70 11.50
CA SER A 66 -0.54 11.71 11.22
C SER A 66 -0.38 11.07 9.84
N ILE A 67 -0.03 11.87 8.81
CA ILE A 67 0.27 11.38 7.46
C ILE A 67 1.52 10.49 7.50
N ALA A 68 2.60 10.93 8.16
CA ALA A 68 3.83 10.15 8.29
C ALA A 68 3.58 8.79 8.97
N GLY A 69 2.84 8.78 10.09
CA GLY A 69 2.50 7.53 10.79
C GLY A 69 1.54 6.62 9.99
N ALA A 70 0.69 7.18 9.12
CA ALA A 70 -0.11 6.38 8.19
C ALA A 70 0.77 5.73 7.10
N ARG A 71 1.75 6.49 6.58
CA ARG A 71 2.73 5.98 5.60
C ARG A 71 3.58 4.85 6.18
N GLU A 72 4.07 5.03 7.41
CA GLU A 72 4.85 4.02 8.11
C GLU A 72 4.06 2.73 8.34
N ARG A 73 2.79 2.83 8.76
CA ARG A 73 1.91 1.67 8.90
C ARG A 73 1.67 0.94 7.58
N LEU A 74 1.46 1.69 6.49
CA LEU A 74 1.30 1.10 5.16
C LEU A 74 2.59 0.41 4.69
N LEU A 75 3.75 1.04 4.86
CA LEU A 75 5.04 0.43 4.52
C LEU A 75 5.29 -0.83 5.35
N SER A 76 4.99 -0.78 6.64
CA SER A 76 5.14 -1.93 7.54
C SER A 76 4.27 -3.11 7.13
N SER A 77 3.03 -2.87 6.69
CA SER A 77 2.13 -3.94 6.22
C SER A 77 2.58 -4.51 4.87
N LEU A 78 3.10 -3.69 3.97
CA LEU A 78 3.67 -4.16 2.71
C LEU A 78 4.92 -5.01 2.93
N LEU A 79 5.81 -4.58 3.83
CA LEU A 79 7.02 -5.33 4.17
C LEU A 79 6.70 -6.65 4.88
N SER A 80 5.69 -6.69 5.77
CA SER A 80 5.28 -7.94 6.40
C SER A 80 4.66 -8.91 5.39
N ALA A 81 3.82 -8.42 4.47
CA ALA A 81 3.24 -9.24 3.40
C ALA A 81 4.32 -9.81 2.47
N GLU A 82 5.31 -9.01 2.10
CA GLU A 82 6.44 -9.45 1.27
C GLU A 82 7.32 -10.49 1.98
N ARG A 83 7.56 -10.31 3.29
CA ARG A 83 8.24 -11.33 4.11
C ARG A 83 7.47 -12.65 4.13
N THR A 84 6.15 -12.62 4.26
CA THR A 84 5.32 -13.83 4.19
C THR A 84 5.45 -14.51 2.82
N ARG A 85 5.43 -13.74 1.73
CA ARG A 85 5.63 -14.29 0.37
C ARG A 85 6.99 -14.96 0.20
N ARG A 86 8.05 -14.37 0.77
CA ARG A 86 9.41 -14.94 0.70
C ARG A 86 9.64 -16.12 1.65
N ARG A 87 8.90 -16.18 2.76
CA ARG A 87 9.02 -17.24 3.78
C ARG A 87 8.19 -18.48 3.49
N ILE A 88 7.29 -18.43 2.53
CA ILE A 88 6.66 -19.63 1.98
C ILE A 88 7.60 -20.11 0.87
N PRO A 89 8.56 -21.03 1.12
CA PRO A 89 9.12 -21.80 0.01
C PRO A 89 7.92 -22.40 -0.74
N PRO A 90 7.95 -22.49 -2.08
CA PRO A 90 6.90 -23.21 -2.80
C PRO A 90 6.72 -24.53 -2.09
N SER A 91 5.55 -24.74 -1.47
CA SER A 91 5.31 -25.92 -0.67
C SER A 91 5.60 -27.09 -1.60
N CYS A 92 6.70 -27.79 -1.32
CA CYS A 92 6.92 -29.08 -1.92
C CYS A 92 5.72 -29.87 -1.42
N GLY A 93 4.76 -30.14 -2.30
CA GLY A 93 3.63 -31.01 -1.98
C GLY A 93 4.16 -32.34 -1.43
N PRO A 94 3.30 -33.16 -0.81
CA PRO A 94 3.70 -34.50 -0.34
C PRO A 94 4.49 -35.17 -1.47
N GLY A 95 5.77 -35.48 -1.19
CA GLY A 95 6.75 -35.78 -2.24
C GLY A 95 6.20 -36.82 -3.21
N ALA A 96 6.28 -36.53 -4.51
CA ALA A 96 5.84 -37.46 -5.53
C ALA A 96 6.59 -38.78 -5.34
N LYS A 97 5.84 -39.88 -5.22
CA LYS A 97 6.41 -41.23 -5.14
C LYS A 97 6.68 -41.72 -6.54
N CYS A 98 7.87 -42.26 -6.77
CA CYS A 98 8.15 -42.97 -8.01
C CYS A 98 7.29 -44.24 -8.07
N SER A 99 6.50 -44.40 -9.14
CA SER A 99 5.63 -45.58 -9.34
C SER A 99 6.41 -46.89 -9.54
N GLN A 100 7.68 -46.83 -9.92
CA GLN A 100 8.52 -48.01 -10.14
C GLN A 100 9.31 -48.45 -8.90
N CYS A 101 9.78 -47.50 -8.07
CA CYS A 101 10.67 -47.82 -6.94
C CYS A 101 10.15 -47.38 -5.57
N ASN A 102 8.95 -46.78 -5.51
CA ASN A 102 8.29 -46.29 -4.30
C ASN A 102 9.13 -45.32 -3.43
N ARG A 103 10.21 -44.77 -3.98
CA ARG A 103 11.03 -43.75 -3.31
C ARG A 103 10.37 -42.39 -3.45
N THR A 104 10.37 -41.62 -2.36
CA THR A 104 9.89 -40.24 -2.33
C THR A 104 10.93 -39.35 -3.00
N ALA A 105 10.56 -38.64 -4.07
CA ALA A 105 11.42 -37.63 -4.65
C ALA A 105 11.44 -36.40 -3.73
N THR A 106 12.56 -36.15 -3.06
CA THR A 106 12.82 -34.88 -2.36
C THR A 106 13.26 -33.86 -3.39
N CYS A 107 12.54 -32.74 -3.43
CA CYS A 107 12.82 -31.64 -4.32
C CYS A 107 14.04 -30.86 -3.78
N ASP A 108 15.25 -31.17 -4.26
CA ASP A 108 16.47 -30.44 -3.86
C ASP A 108 16.54 -29.00 -4.40
N MET A 109 15.68 -28.62 -5.37
CA MET A 109 15.84 -27.38 -6.18
C MET A 109 14.55 -26.60 -6.52
N GLY A 110 13.42 -26.86 -5.87
CA GLY A 110 12.12 -26.26 -6.20
C GLY A 110 11.42 -26.85 -7.44
N CYS A 111 10.08 -26.88 -7.42
CA CYS A 111 9.18 -27.50 -8.42
C CYS A 111 9.27 -26.97 -9.88
N MET A 112 10.22 -26.12 -10.26
CA MET A 112 10.28 -25.59 -11.63
C MET A 112 10.93 -26.54 -12.65
N TYR A 113 11.53 -27.66 -12.24
CA TYR A 113 12.23 -28.59 -13.15
C TYR A 113 11.51 -29.90 -13.47
N ALA A 114 10.33 -30.18 -12.89
CA ALA A 114 9.70 -31.49 -12.99
C ALA A 114 8.89 -31.77 -14.27
N ILE A 115 8.73 -30.80 -15.18
CA ILE A 115 7.88 -30.98 -16.39
C ILE A 115 8.61 -31.76 -17.51
N ARG A 116 9.93 -31.97 -17.43
CA ARG A 116 10.70 -32.56 -18.53
C ARG A 116 10.93 -34.09 -18.49
N ARG A 117 10.39 -34.82 -17.52
CA ARG A 117 10.66 -36.27 -17.36
C ARG A 117 9.45 -37.18 -17.04
N GLY A 118 8.25 -36.82 -17.49
CA GLY A 118 7.13 -37.78 -17.53
C GLY A 118 6.65 -38.30 -16.17
N LEU A 119 6.67 -37.45 -15.13
CA LEU A 119 6.05 -37.76 -13.84
C LEU A 119 4.57 -37.35 -13.90
N THR A 120 3.67 -38.32 -13.90
CA THR A 120 2.22 -38.10 -13.77
C THR A 120 1.85 -37.84 -12.32
N TYR A 121 1.13 -36.75 -12.06
CA TYR A 121 0.49 -36.48 -10.79
C TYR A 121 -0.66 -37.49 -10.57
N VAL A 122 -0.67 -38.15 -9.41
CA VAL A 122 -1.78 -38.98 -8.92
C VAL A 122 -2.31 -38.34 -7.65
#